data_AF-A0A925R0R0-F1
#
_entry.id   AF-A0A925R0R0-F1
#
_cell.length_a   1.000
_cell.length_b   1.000
_cell.length_c   1.000
_cell.angle_alpha   90.00
_cell.angle_beta   90.00
_cell.angle_gamma   90.00
#
_symmetry.space_group_name_H-M   'P 1'
#
loop_
_entity.id
_entity.type
_entity.pdbx_description
1 polymer ?
#
loop_
_entity_poly.entity_id
_entity_poly.type
_entity_poly.pdbx_seq_one_letter_code
_entity_poly.pdbx_strand_id
1 'polypeptide(L)'
;GSFDGGYGSSYLARIVGQKKAREIWFLCRQYDAAQALDMGLINKVVPYEKLEEETISWCREILQHSPMALRCLKAALNADCDGQAGLQELAGNATLLYYLTEEGKEGKNAFLEKRKPNFKRFKRYP
;
A
#
# COMPACT_ATOMS: atom_id res chain seq x y z
N GLY A 1 -11.42 27.86 -10.72
CA GLY A 1 -10.40 28.23 -9.72
C GLY A 1 -10.56 27.35 -8.50
N SER A 2 -9.92 26.19 -8.51
CA SER A 2 -9.93 25.21 -7.42
C SER A 2 -8.50 24.66 -7.26
N PHE A 3 -8.24 23.90 -6.20
CA PHE A 3 -6.95 23.26 -5.93
C PHE A 3 -7.15 22.03 -5.03
N ASP A 4 -6.21 21.08 -5.08
CA ASP A 4 -6.12 19.99 -4.11
C ASP A 4 -4.74 20.01 -3.43
N GLY A 5 -4.71 20.51 -2.19
CA GLY A 5 -3.51 20.60 -1.35
C GLY A 5 -3.18 19.32 -0.56
N GLY A 6 -4.02 18.28 -0.66
CA GLY A 6 -3.83 16.98 -0.01
C GLY A 6 -2.97 16.05 -0.85
N TYR A 7 -3.51 14.88 -1.21
CA TYR A 7 -2.80 13.91 -2.03
C TYR A 7 -2.56 14.40 -3.47
N GLY A 8 -3.44 15.27 -3.99
CA GLY A 8 -3.22 15.90 -5.29
C GLY A 8 -1.89 16.66 -5.39
N SER A 9 -1.40 17.21 -4.28
CA SER A 9 -0.11 17.94 -4.22
C SER A 9 1.02 17.09 -3.63
N SER A 10 0.83 16.60 -2.41
CA SER A 10 1.89 15.93 -1.64
C SER A 10 2.27 14.57 -2.22
N TYR A 11 1.28 13.75 -2.58
CA TYR A 11 1.50 12.41 -3.12
C TYR A 11 1.95 12.46 -4.59
N LEU A 12 1.44 13.40 -5.39
CA LEU A 12 1.97 13.66 -6.73
C LEU A 12 3.48 13.94 -6.71
N ALA A 13 3.96 14.74 -5.75
CA ALA A 13 5.39 15.01 -5.61
C ALA A 13 6.22 13.79 -5.18
N ARG A 14 5.62 12.78 -4.53
CA ARG A 14 6.26 11.49 -4.23
C ARG A 14 6.40 10.59 -5.47
N ILE A 15 5.62 10.85 -6.51
CA ILE A 15 5.64 10.12 -7.78
C ILE A 15 6.59 10.79 -8.77
N VAL A 16 6.31 12.05 -9.15
CA VAL A 16 7.03 12.73 -10.25
C VAL A 16 8.13 13.69 -9.77
N GLY A 17 8.31 13.81 -8.45
CA GLY A 17 9.25 14.74 -7.83
C GLY A 17 8.72 16.18 -7.72
N GLN A 18 9.36 16.96 -6.83
CA GLN A 18 8.92 18.31 -6.47
C GLN A 18 8.85 19.29 -7.64
N LYS A 19 9.77 19.20 -8.61
CA LYS A 19 9.80 20.11 -9.77
C LYS A 19 8.59 19.88 -10.67
N LYS A 20 8.31 18.63 -11.04
CA LYS A 20 7.20 18.29 -11.95
C LYS A 20 5.84 18.49 -11.30
N ALA A 21 5.68 18.12 -10.01
CA ALA A 21 4.41 18.36 -9.32
C ALA A 21 4.02 19.85 -9.29
N ARG A 22 4.99 20.74 -9.05
CA ARG A 22 4.77 22.20 -9.09
C ARG A 22 4.49 22.70 -10.51
N GLU A 23 5.20 22.17 -11.51
CA GLU A 23 4.95 22.48 -12.93
C GLU A 23 3.50 22.15 -13.32
N ILE A 24 3.03 20.94 -12.98
CA ILE A 24 1.67 20.46 -13.27
C ILE A 24 0.63 21.41 -12.64
N TRP A 25 0.77 21.70 -11.35
CA TRP A 25 -0.22 22.53 -10.62
C TRP A 25 -0.21 24.00 -11.00
N PHE A 26 0.95 24.59 -11.29
CA PHE A 26 1.05 26.03 -11.53
C PHE A 26 0.75 26.40 -12.98
N LEU A 27 1.07 25.53 -13.93
CA LEU A 27 0.88 25.81 -15.36
C LEU A 27 -0.40 25.18 -15.93
N CYS A 28 -1.00 24.21 -15.23
CA CYS A 28 -2.25 23.55 -15.62
C CYS A 28 -2.24 23.06 -17.09
N ARG A 29 -1.07 22.62 -17.58
CA ARG A 29 -0.91 22.11 -18.94
C ARG A 29 -1.42 20.67 -19.03
N GLN A 30 -1.76 20.26 -20.24
CA GLN A 30 -2.04 18.87 -20.55
C GLN A 30 -0.74 18.15 -20.91
N TYR A 31 -0.67 16.87 -20.52
CA TYR A 31 0.47 16.00 -20.79
C TYR A 31 -0.03 14.74 -21.49
N ASP A 32 0.64 14.33 -22.55
CA ASP A 32 0.32 13.09 -23.26
C ASP A 32 0.87 11.85 -22.52
N ALA A 33 0.54 10.66 -23.02
CA ALA A 33 0.94 9.40 -22.41
C ALA A 33 2.47 9.20 -22.38
N ALA A 34 3.19 9.68 -23.39
CA ALA A 34 4.65 9.56 -23.44
C ALA A 34 5.32 10.46 -22.40
N GLN A 35 4.85 11.70 -22.26
CA GLN A 35 5.29 12.64 -21.24
C GLN A 35 4.97 12.13 -19.83
N ALA A 36 3.78 11.56 -19.63
CA ALA A 36 3.37 10.97 -18.35
C ALA A 36 4.27 9.79 -17.96
N LEU A 37 4.63 8.93 -18.91
CA LEU A 37 5.55 7.81 -18.68
C LEU A 37 6.96 8.31 -18.36
N ASP A 38 7.48 9.27 -19.14
CA ASP A 38 8.83 9.84 -18.96
C ASP A 38 9.01 10.49 -17.58
N MET A 39 7.97 11.15 -17.06
CA MET A 39 8.02 11.74 -15.71
C MET A 39 7.68 10.76 -14.58
N GLY A 40 7.37 9.50 -14.88
CA GLY A 40 7.03 8.46 -13.90
C GLY A 40 5.60 8.53 -13.34
N LEU A 41 4.70 9.30 -13.97
CA LEU A 41 3.30 9.43 -13.52
C LEU A 41 2.46 8.17 -13.78
N ILE A 42 2.79 7.44 -14.84
CA ILE A 42 2.14 6.17 -15.21
C ILE A 42 3.19 5.08 -15.41
N ASN A 43 2.80 3.81 -15.25
CA ASN A 43 3.74 2.70 -15.30
C ASN A 43 4.01 2.15 -16.71
N LYS A 44 3.06 2.26 -17.65
CA LYS A 44 3.17 1.71 -19.01
C LYS A 44 2.26 2.44 -20.00
N VAL A 45 2.67 2.50 -21.26
CA VAL A 45 1.87 2.99 -22.40
C VAL A 45 1.67 1.84 -23.38
N VAL A 46 0.42 1.66 -23.84
CA VAL A 46 0.04 0.66 -24.85
C VAL A 46 -0.95 1.28 -25.87
N PRO A 47 -1.10 0.70 -27.07
CA PRO A 47 -2.17 1.09 -27.99
C PRO A 47 -3.54 0.97 -27.31
N TYR A 48 -4.48 1.84 -27.68
CA TYR A 48 -5.79 1.94 -27.02
C TYR A 48 -6.55 0.61 -27.03
N GLU A 49 -6.54 -0.07 -28.17
CA GLU A 49 -7.12 -1.38 -28.42
C GLU A 49 -6.53 -2.51 -27.57
N LYS A 50 -5.36 -2.30 -26.94
CA LYS A 50 -4.71 -3.26 -26.03
C LYS A 50 -4.80 -2.86 -24.55
N LEU A 51 -5.45 -1.75 -24.23
CA LEU A 51 -5.49 -1.22 -22.86
C LEU A 51 -6.05 -2.24 -21.87
N GLU A 52 -7.19 -2.85 -22.19
CA GLU A 52 -7.82 -3.85 -21.33
C GLU A 52 -6.98 -5.14 -21.24
N GLU A 53 -6.45 -5.61 -22.37
CA GLU A 53 -5.62 -6.82 -22.44
C GLU A 53 -4.39 -6.70 -21.52
N GLU A 54 -3.64 -5.62 -21.65
CA GLU A 54 -2.45 -5.37 -20.82
C GLU A 54 -2.82 -5.20 -19.34
N THR A 55 -3.90 -4.47 -19.04
CA THR A 55 -4.38 -4.26 -17.67
C THR A 55 -4.75 -5.60 -17.01
N ILE A 56 -5.47 -6.47 -17.73
CA ILE A 56 -5.83 -7.82 -17.24
C ILE A 56 -4.58 -8.67 -17.05
N SER A 57 -3.58 -8.56 -17.93
CA SER A 57 -2.30 -9.27 -17.76
C SER A 57 -1.64 -8.92 -16.43
N TRP A 58 -1.52 -7.63 -16.09
CA TRP A 58 -0.94 -7.19 -14.83
C TRP A 58 -1.74 -7.69 -13.62
N CYS A 59 -3.07 -7.63 -13.68
CA CYS A 59 -3.93 -8.19 -12.65
C CYS A 59 -3.69 -9.69 -12.46
N ARG A 60 -3.56 -10.45 -13.56
CA ARG A 60 -3.28 -11.90 -13.51
C ARG A 60 -1.93 -12.20 -12.89
N GLU A 61 -0.92 -11.38 -13.15
CA GLU A 61 0.41 -11.49 -12.51
C GLU A 61 0.32 -11.24 -11.00
N ILE A 62 -0.35 -10.16 -10.57
CA ILE A 62 -0.57 -9.84 -9.15
C ILE A 62 -1.30 -10.99 -8.43
N LEU A 63 -2.28 -11.62 -9.10
CA LEU A 63 -3.04 -12.75 -8.56
C LEU A 63 -2.20 -14.01 -8.33
N GLN A 64 -1.00 -14.12 -8.91
CA GLN A 64 -0.08 -15.23 -8.61
C GLN A 64 0.71 -15.02 -7.31
N HIS A 65 0.62 -13.84 -6.69
CA HIS A 65 1.40 -13.50 -5.49
C HIS A 65 0.59 -13.64 -4.20
N SER A 66 1.29 -13.76 -3.06
CA SER A 66 0.66 -13.89 -1.75
C SER A 66 -0.22 -12.66 -1.43
N PRO A 67 -1.55 -12.83 -1.25
CA PRO A 67 -2.43 -11.71 -0.91
C PRO A 67 -2.04 -11.04 0.40
N MET A 68 -1.50 -11.82 1.35
CA MET A 68 -1.00 -11.31 2.63
C MET A 68 0.26 -10.45 2.47
N ALA A 69 1.19 -10.86 1.61
CA ALA A 69 2.38 -10.07 1.31
C ALA A 69 2.01 -8.75 0.64
N LEU A 70 1.14 -8.80 -0.38
CA LEU A 70 0.69 -7.62 -1.12
C LEU A 70 0.02 -6.58 -0.22
N ARG A 71 -0.89 -7.00 0.67
CA ARG A 71 -1.56 -6.06 1.60
C ARG A 71 -0.60 -5.46 2.63
N CYS A 72 0.39 -6.21 3.11
CA CYS A 72 1.40 -5.68 4.03
C CYS A 72 2.31 -4.67 3.33
N LEU A 73 2.74 -4.97 2.10
CA LEU A 73 3.53 -4.05 1.28
C LEU A 73 2.77 -2.75 0.98
N LYS A 74 1.48 -2.85 0.62
CA LYS A 74 0.64 -1.66 0.40
C LYS A 74 0.54 -0.79 1.65
N ALA A 75 0.30 -1.40 2.82
CA ALA A 75 0.24 -0.66 4.09
C ALA A 75 1.59 -0.01 4.45
N ALA A 76 2.71 -0.70 4.17
CA ALA A 76 4.04 -0.15 4.39
C ALA A 76 4.34 1.05 3.47
N LEU A 77 3.93 0.99 2.20
CA LEU A 77 4.05 2.11 1.26
C LEU A 77 3.21 3.32 1.72
N ASN A 78 1.98 3.09 2.19
CA ASN A 78 1.15 4.15 2.77
C ASN A 78 1.82 4.77 4.02
N ALA A 79 2.44 3.95 4.88
CA ALA A 79 3.09 4.41 6.11
C ALA A 79 4.26 5.39 5.88
N ASP A 80 4.91 5.39 4.71
CA ASP A 80 5.90 6.41 4.33
C ASP A 80 5.29 7.81 4.12
N CYS A 81 4.00 7.86 3.77
CA CYS A 81 3.30 9.10 3.42
C CYS A 81 2.35 9.57 4.52
N ASP A 82 1.66 8.63 5.18
CA ASP A 82 0.46 8.91 5.99
C ASP A 82 0.72 8.90 7.50
N GLY A 83 1.99 8.76 7.92
CA GLY A 83 2.39 8.81 9.32
C GLY A 83 1.58 7.85 10.20
N GLN A 84 0.89 8.38 11.21
CA GLN A 84 0.08 7.56 12.13
C GLN A 84 -1.05 6.80 11.44
N ALA A 85 -1.66 7.35 10.39
CA ALA A 85 -2.74 6.67 9.67
C ALA A 85 -2.19 5.46 8.88
N GLY A 86 -1.05 5.60 8.21
CA GLY A 86 -0.40 4.47 7.55
C GLY A 86 0.15 3.43 8.54
N LEU A 87 0.67 3.87 9.70
CA LEU A 87 1.06 2.95 10.79
C LEU A 87 -0.14 2.18 11.34
N GLN A 88 -1.32 2.79 11.41
CA GLN A 88 -2.55 2.10 11.82
C GLN A 88 -2.87 0.94 10.87
N GLU A 89 -2.77 1.14 9.55
CA GLU A 89 -2.98 0.07 8.57
C GLU A 89 -1.94 -1.05 8.72
N LEU A 90 -0.66 -0.68 8.83
CA LEU A 90 0.44 -1.65 8.95
C LEU A 90 0.33 -2.46 10.24
N ALA A 91 0.09 -1.80 11.38
CA ALA A 91 -0.11 -2.45 12.68
C ALA A 91 -1.40 -3.29 12.71
N GLY A 92 -2.44 -2.89 11.98
CA GLY A 92 -3.65 -3.68 11.78
C GLY A 92 -3.36 -5.02 11.09
N ASN A 93 -2.53 -5.01 10.04
CA ASN A 93 -2.08 -6.24 9.37
C ASN A 93 -1.22 -7.12 10.29
N ALA A 94 -0.33 -6.52 11.08
CA ALA A 94 0.47 -7.25 12.07
C ALA A 94 -0.41 -7.91 13.15
N THR A 95 -1.43 -7.19 13.63
CA THR A 95 -2.41 -7.71 14.60
C THR A 95 -3.21 -8.88 14.03
N LEU A 96 -3.64 -8.78 12.76
CA LEU A 96 -4.31 -9.87 12.07
C LEU A 96 -3.42 -11.12 12.00
N LEU A 97 -2.16 -10.97 11.58
CA LEU A 97 -1.19 -12.06 11.52
C LEU A 97 -0.92 -12.68 12.89
N TYR A 98 -0.79 -11.85 13.93
CA TYR A 98 -0.63 -12.30 15.31
C TYR A 98 -1.79 -13.20 15.75
N TYR A 99 -3.04 -12.81 15.46
CA TYR A 99 -4.22 -13.61 15.81
C TYR A 99 -4.31 -14.96 15.10
N LEU A 100 -3.63 -15.15 13.98
CA LEU A 100 -3.56 -16.44 13.28
C LEU A 100 -2.54 -17.40 13.92
N THR A 101 -1.62 -16.90 14.74
CA THR A 101 -0.58 -17.70 15.40
C THR A 101 -1.11 -18.49 16.60
N GLU A 102 -0.40 -19.55 16.98
CA GLU A 102 -0.72 -20.32 18.19
C GLU A 102 -0.53 -19.50 19.48
N GLU A 103 0.38 -18.53 19.48
CA GLU A 103 0.56 -17.59 20.60
C GLU A 103 -0.63 -16.65 20.76
N GLY A 104 -1.10 -16.05 19.67
CA GLY A 104 -2.32 -15.24 19.68
C GLY A 104 -3.56 -16.02 20.12
N LYS A 105 -3.70 -17.28 19.68
CA LYS A 105 -4.79 -18.17 20.09
C LYS A 105 -4.74 -18.53 21.57
N GLU A 106 -3.57 -18.70 22.17
CA GLU A 106 -3.45 -19.01 23.60
C GLU A 106 -4.06 -17.92 24.49
N GLY A 107 -3.84 -16.65 24.16
CA GLY A 107 -4.46 -15.54 24.89
C GLY A 107 -5.98 -15.59 24.84
N LYS A 108 -6.54 -15.79 23.64
CA LYS A 108 -7.98 -15.95 23.42
C LYS A 108 -8.53 -17.15 24.20
N ASN A 109 -7.90 -18.32 24.07
CA ASN A 109 -8.38 -19.56 24.67
C ASN A 109 -8.33 -19.50 26.19
N ALA A 110 -7.24 -18.97 26.77
CA ALA A 110 -7.13 -18.79 28.22
C ALA A 110 -8.24 -17.88 28.78
N PHE A 111 -8.59 -16.82 28.05
CA PHE A 111 -9.72 -15.96 28.42
C PHE A 111 -11.06 -16.71 28.38
N LEU A 112 -11.35 -17.46 27.31
CA LEU A 112 -12.57 -18.27 27.18
C LEU A 112 -12.67 -19.35 28.26
N GLU A 113 -11.55 -19.99 28.59
CA GLU A 113 -11.43 -21.04 29.61
C GLU A 113 -11.29 -20.47 31.03
N LYS A 114 -11.28 -19.14 31.21
CA LYS A 114 -11.12 -18.44 32.50
C LYS A 114 -9.88 -18.89 33.30
N ARG A 115 -8.80 -19.20 32.60
CA ARG A 115 -7.49 -19.56 33.18
C ARG A 115 -6.44 -18.51 32.86
N LYS A 116 -5.31 -18.56 33.56
CA LYS A 116 -4.14 -17.75 33.19
C LYS A 116 -3.54 -18.29 31.87
N PRO A 117 -3.15 -17.42 30.92
CA PRO A 117 -2.45 -17.85 29.71
C PRO A 117 -1.03 -18.32 30.05
N ASN A 118 -0.53 -19.30 29.30
CA ASN A 118 0.82 -19.82 29.41
C ASN A 118 1.64 -19.55 28.13
N PHE A 119 2.22 -18.36 28.04
CA PHE A 119 3.10 -17.99 26.92
C PHE A 119 4.51 -18.56 27.03
N LYS A 120 4.91 -19.18 28.16
CA LYS A 120 6.26 -19.74 28.33
C LYS A 120 6.57 -20.88 27.35
N ARG A 121 5.53 -21.49 26.77
CA ARG A 121 5.65 -22.60 25.80
C ARG A 121 6.09 -22.14 24.41
N PHE A 122 6.01 -20.85 24.09
CA PHE A 122 6.41 -20.32 22.79
C PHE A 122 7.88 -19.88 22.83
N LYS A 123 8.67 -20.30 21.83
CA LYS A 123 10.07 -19.90 21.70
C LYS A 123 10.13 -18.40 21.43
N ARG A 124 10.91 -17.68 22.24
CA ARG A 124 11.22 -16.26 21.98
C ARG A 124 12.29 -16.19 20.89
N TYR A 125 11.97 -15.51 19.80
CA TYR A 125 12.94 -15.20 18.76
C TYR A 125 13.89 -14.09 19.25
N PRO A 126 15.17 -14.09 18.82
CA PRO A 126 16.16 -13.10 19.21
C PRO A 126 15.83 -11.69 18.71
#